data_AF-A0A2S6MXS9-F1
#
_entry.id   AF-A0A2S6MXS9-F1
#
_cell.length_a   1.000
_cell.length_b   1.000
_cell.length_c   1.000
_cell.angle_alpha   90.00
_cell.angle_beta   90.00
_cell.angle_gamma   90.00
#
_symmetry.space_group_name_H-M   'P 1'
#
loop_
_entity.id
_entity.type
_entity.pdbx_description
1 polymer ?
#
loop_
_entity_poly.entity_id
_entity_poly.type
_entity_poly.pdbx_seq_one_letter_code
_entity_poly.pdbx_strand_id
1 'polypeptide(L)'
;MQTGCIRLLVIALLAGSAVPAWARGPWRASGANTSGWALMTPEERIAHQARVRSFTDYDACEAYRSQHHALMAERAQQQGVSLNHGARDFCAHLRPTGKD
;
A
#
# COMPACT_ATOMS: atom_id res chain seq x y z
N MET A 1 27.48 -19.35 61.95
CA MET A 1 26.53 -19.54 60.84
C MET A 1 26.28 -18.18 60.20
N GLN A 2 26.86 -17.91 59.02
CA GLN A 2 26.48 -16.74 58.22
C GLN A 2 26.67 -17.06 56.73
N THR A 3 25.66 -17.75 56.19
CA THR A 3 25.40 -17.95 54.76
C THR A 3 24.65 -16.75 54.21
N GLY A 4 25.02 -16.28 53.01
CA GLY A 4 24.24 -15.30 52.26
C GLY A 4 25.05 -14.60 51.18
N CYS A 5 25.65 -15.35 50.25
CA CYS A 5 25.17 -15.39 48.87
C CYS A 5 25.06 -14.00 48.21
N ILE A 6 26.22 -13.50 47.78
CA ILE A 6 26.37 -12.53 46.70
C ILE A 6 25.60 -13.07 45.47
N ARG A 7 24.43 -12.48 45.19
CA ARG A 7 23.67 -12.70 43.95
C ARG A 7 23.10 -11.37 43.48
N LEU A 8 23.96 -10.46 43.03
CA LEU A 8 23.53 -9.38 42.15
C LEU A 8 23.40 -9.96 40.74
N LEU A 9 22.14 -10.30 40.41
CA LEU A 9 21.72 -10.87 39.13
C LEU A 9 22.06 -9.91 37.99
N VAL A 10 22.87 -10.42 37.06
CA VAL A 10 23.19 -9.80 35.78
C VAL A 10 21.98 -9.89 34.86
N ILE A 11 21.50 -8.71 34.44
CA ILE A 11 20.95 -8.32 33.14
C ILE A 11 20.40 -9.46 32.26
N ALA A 12 19.09 -9.44 32.02
CA ALA A 12 18.50 -9.98 30.79
C ALA A 12 17.25 -9.17 30.40
N LEU A 13 17.45 -7.94 29.94
CA LEU A 13 16.41 -7.15 29.27
C LEU A 13 16.31 -7.63 27.81
N LEU A 14 15.76 -8.83 27.59
CA LEU A 14 15.38 -9.30 26.26
C LEU A 14 13.97 -8.82 25.95
N ALA A 15 13.82 -7.51 25.73
CA ALA A 15 12.67 -6.95 25.05
C ALA A 15 12.79 -7.33 23.57
N GLY A 16 12.24 -8.49 23.21
CA GLY A 16 12.06 -8.87 21.82
C GLY A 16 11.25 -7.78 21.13
N SER A 17 11.87 -7.05 20.20
CA SER A 17 11.17 -6.16 19.30
C SER A 17 10.31 -7.02 18.38
N ALA A 18 9.09 -7.33 18.82
CA ALA A 18 8.01 -7.62 17.91
C ALA A 18 7.82 -6.35 17.08
N VAL A 19 8.53 -6.25 15.95
CA VAL A 19 8.25 -5.25 14.93
C VAL A 19 6.78 -5.51 14.57
N PRO A 20 5.85 -4.59 14.89
CA PRO A 20 4.47 -4.83 14.51
C PRO A 20 4.45 -5.02 12.99
N ALA A 21 3.65 -5.97 12.51
CA ALA A 21 3.51 -6.30 11.09
C ALA A 21 3.01 -5.14 10.20
N TRP A 22 2.96 -3.91 10.74
CA TRP A 22 2.68 -2.64 10.08
C TRP A 22 3.95 -1.99 9.50
N ALA A 23 5.03 -2.76 9.29
CA ALA A 23 6.23 -2.27 8.60
C ALA A 23 5.98 -1.88 7.12
N ARG A 24 4.74 -1.99 6.62
CA ARG A 24 4.26 -1.28 5.44
C ARG A 24 3.39 -0.12 5.93
N GLY A 25 3.94 1.09 5.84
CA GLY A 25 3.17 2.32 6.10
C GLY A 25 1.89 2.37 5.24
N PRO A 26 0.96 3.30 5.53
CA PRO A 26 -0.33 3.38 4.86
C PRO A 26 -0.15 3.33 3.34
N TRP A 27 -0.89 2.44 2.67
CA TRP A 27 -0.80 2.25 1.23
C TRP A 27 -1.02 3.58 0.47
N ARG A 28 -0.26 3.83 -0.61
CA ARG A 28 -0.30 5.10 -1.38
C ARG A 28 -0.30 4.87 -2.89
N ALA A 29 -1.20 5.54 -3.59
CA ALA A 29 -1.20 5.61 -5.05
C ALA A 29 -0.08 6.53 -5.56
N SER A 30 0.60 6.13 -6.63
CA SER A 30 1.80 6.73 -7.19
C SER A 30 2.00 6.28 -8.64
N GLY A 31 2.93 6.89 -9.36
CA GLY A 31 3.29 6.45 -10.70
C GLY A 31 3.78 4.99 -10.80
N ALA A 32 4.29 4.42 -9.69
CA ALA A 32 4.76 3.03 -9.67
C ALA A 32 3.62 1.99 -9.60
N ASN A 33 2.42 2.41 -9.20
CA ASN A 33 1.28 1.52 -8.96
C ASN A 33 -0.05 2.06 -9.51
N THR A 34 -0.01 3.07 -10.37
CA THR A 34 -1.20 3.67 -11.00
C THR A 34 -0.90 3.94 -12.48
N SER A 35 -1.54 3.17 -13.37
CA SER A 35 -1.46 3.44 -14.81
C SER A 35 -2.02 4.82 -15.13
N GLY A 36 -1.34 5.55 -16.02
CA GLY A 36 -1.75 6.90 -16.42
C GLY A 36 -1.47 7.99 -15.39
N TRP A 37 -0.69 7.73 -14.32
CA TRP A 37 -0.38 8.75 -13.30
C TRP A 37 0.13 10.08 -13.87
N ALA A 38 0.96 10.03 -14.92
CA ALA A 38 1.49 11.20 -15.60
C ALA A 38 0.41 12.03 -16.34
N LEU A 39 -0.74 11.44 -16.65
CA LEU A 39 -1.87 12.04 -17.37
C LEU A 39 -2.94 12.63 -16.44
N MET A 40 -2.73 12.54 -15.11
CA MET A 40 -3.57 13.17 -14.11
C MET A 40 -3.03 14.53 -13.69
N THR A 41 -3.93 15.47 -13.39
CA THR A 41 -3.55 16.72 -12.73
C THR A 41 -3.12 16.48 -11.28
N PRO A 42 -2.45 17.44 -10.61
CA PRO A 42 -2.14 17.34 -9.19
C PRO A 42 -3.39 17.12 -8.31
N GLU A 43 -4.49 17.80 -8.62
CA GLU A 43 -5.75 17.70 -7.88
C GLU A 43 -6.39 16.31 -8.05
N GLU A 44 -6.39 15.80 -9.28
CA GLU A 44 -6.87 14.45 -9.58
C GLU A 44 -6.06 13.38 -8.85
N ARG A 45 -4.74 13.56 -8.74
CA ARG A 45 -3.87 12.64 -7.98
C ARG A 45 -4.23 12.62 -6.49
N ILE A 46 -4.55 13.78 -5.90
CA ILE A 46 -4.98 13.87 -4.49
C ILE A 46 -6.33 13.17 -4.31
N ALA A 47 -7.30 13.46 -5.19
CA ALA A 47 -8.61 12.83 -5.17
C ALA A 47 -8.51 11.31 -5.37
N HIS A 48 -7.69 10.85 -6.30
CA HIS A 48 -7.42 9.44 -6.55
C HIS A 48 -6.80 8.76 -5.32
N GLN A 49 -5.78 9.37 -4.69
CA GLN A 49 -5.21 8.84 -3.46
C GLN A 49 -6.23 8.73 -2.32
N ALA A 50 -7.07 9.74 -2.14
CA ALA A 50 -8.12 9.73 -1.12
C ALA A 50 -9.16 8.63 -1.42
N ARG A 51 -9.58 8.51 -2.68
CA ARG A 51 -10.53 7.48 -3.12
C ARG A 51 -9.98 6.08 -2.93
N VAL A 52 -8.74 5.81 -3.35
CA VAL A 52 -8.17 4.46 -3.21
C VAL A 52 -8.02 4.06 -1.74
N ARG A 53 -7.61 5.00 -0.86
CA ARG A 53 -7.54 4.74 0.60
C ARG A 53 -8.89 4.49 1.25
N SER A 54 -10.00 4.88 0.60
CA SER A 54 -11.35 4.66 1.14
C SER A 54 -11.90 3.27 0.86
N PHE A 55 -11.30 2.51 -0.06
CA PHE A 55 -11.77 1.16 -0.35
C PHE A 55 -11.35 0.18 0.74
N THR A 56 -12.32 -0.59 1.21
CA THR A 56 -12.12 -1.74 2.10
C THR A 56 -12.42 -3.06 1.41
N ASP A 57 -13.00 -2.99 0.21
CA ASP A 57 -13.45 -4.13 -0.59
C ASP A 57 -12.67 -4.20 -1.90
N TYR A 58 -12.26 -5.42 -2.27
CA TYR A 58 -11.45 -5.65 -3.47
C TYR A 58 -12.24 -5.38 -4.74
N ASP A 59 -13.48 -5.85 -4.84
CA ASP A 59 -14.28 -5.75 -6.07
C ASP A 59 -14.65 -4.30 -6.37
N ALA A 60 -15.02 -3.52 -5.35
CA ALA A 60 -15.25 -2.09 -5.45
C ALA A 60 -13.99 -1.33 -5.89
N CYS A 61 -12.82 -1.71 -5.37
CA CYS A 61 -11.54 -1.14 -5.78
C CYS A 61 -11.23 -1.47 -7.25
N GLU A 62 -11.42 -2.74 -7.67
CA GLU A 62 -11.15 -3.19 -9.04
C GLU A 62 -12.07 -2.52 -10.05
N ALA A 63 -13.35 -2.38 -9.72
CA ALA A 63 -14.31 -1.64 -10.55
C ALA A 63 -13.85 -0.19 -10.77
N TYR A 64 -13.39 0.47 -9.71
CA TYR A 64 -12.81 1.81 -9.80
C TYR A 64 -11.52 1.83 -10.61
N ARG A 65 -10.62 0.85 -10.42
CA ARG A 65 -9.38 0.72 -11.18
C ARG A 65 -9.63 0.58 -12.68
N SER A 66 -10.59 -0.25 -13.07
CA SER A 66 -10.95 -0.45 -14.47
C SER A 66 -11.48 0.84 -15.10
N GLN A 67 -12.39 1.54 -14.42
CA GLN A 67 -12.92 2.84 -14.88
C GLN A 67 -11.80 3.88 -15.00
N HIS A 68 -10.94 3.97 -13.99
CA HIS A 68 -9.80 4.88 -14.00
C HIS A 68 -8.83 4.55 -15.15
N HIS A 69 -8.52 3.28 -15.38
CA HIS A 69 -7.67 2.85 -16.48
C HIS A 69 -8.27 3.23 -17.84
N ALA A 70 -9.58 3.04 -18.05
CA ALA A 70 -10.26 3.43 -19.27
C ALA A 70 -10.15 4.94 -19.53
N LEU A 71 -10.40 5.77 -18.50
CA LEU A 71 -10.23 7.23 -18.59
C LEU A 71 -8.78 7.61 -18.96
N MET A 72 -7.79 6.96 -18.34
CA MET A 72 -6.39 7.23 -18.65
C MET A 72 -6.01 6.77 -20.05
N ALA A 73 -6.56 5.66 -20.53
CA ALA A 73 -6.34 5.16 -21.88
C ALA A 73 -6.92 6.14 -22.93
N GLU A 74 -8.11 6.69 -22.69
CA GLU A 74 -8.70 7.73 -23.53
C GLU A 74 -7.79 8.97 -23.61
N ARG A 75 -7.34 9.48 -22.46
CA ARG A 75 -6.41 10.61 -22.41
C ARG A 75 -5.09 10.33 -23.12
N ALA A 76 -4.56 9.11 -22.96
CA ALA A 76 -3.34 8.69 -23.62
C ALA A 76 -3.50 8.71 -25.16
N GLN A 77 -4.63 8.20 -25.65
CA GLN A 77 -4.97 8.25 -27.09
C GLN A 77 -5.09 9.69 -27.59
N GLN A 78 -5.79 10.56 -26.86
CA GLN A 78 -5.96 11.96 -27.22
C GLN A 78 -4.61 12.71 -27.30
N GLN A 79 -3.63 12.33 -26.47
CA GLN A 79 -2.30 12.95 -26.44
C GLN A 79 -1.27 12.21 -27.33
N GLY A 80 -1.66 11.12 -28.00
CA GLY A 80 -0.75 10.32 -28.83
C GLY A 80 0.35 9.61 -28.05
N VAL A 81 0.13 9.31 -26.77
CA VAL A 81 1.10 8.64 -25.89
C VAL A 81 0.63 7.24 -25.52
N SER A 82 1.56 6.32 -25.26
CA SER A 82 1.23 4.97 -24.80
C SER A 82 0.99 4.95 -23.29
N LEU A 83 -0.08 4.28 -22.85
CA LEU A 83 -0.31 4.01 -21.44
C LEU A 83 0.65 2.90 -20.95
N ASN A 84 1.36 3.13 -19.86
CA ASN A 84 2.17 2.06 -19.25
C ASN A 84 1.25 1.03 -18.56
N HIS A 85 1.31 -0.21 -19.01
CA HIS A 85 0.54 -1.34 -18.48
C HIS A 85 1.21 -2.07 -17.29
N GLY A 86 2.48 -1.74 -16.97
CA GLY A 86 3.27 -2.46 -15.96
C GLY A 86 3.19 -1.93 -14.53
N ALA A 87 2.23 -1.05 -14.21
CA ALA A 87 2.10 -0.54 -12.86
C ALA A 87 1.64 -1.65 -11.90
N ARG A 88 2.22 -1.72 -10.70
CA ARG A 88 1.74 -2.65 -9.66
C ARG A 88 0.27 -2.36 -9.36
N ASP A 89 -0.56 -3.39 -9.23
CA ASP A 89 -1.98 -3.23 -8.92
C ASP A 89 -2.18 -2.54 -7.56
N PHE A 90 -2.88 -1.40 -7.56
CA PHE A 90 -3.18 -0.69 -6.33
C PHE A 90 -4.21 -1.37 -5.44
N CYS A 91 -5.08 -2.21 -6.00
CA CYS A 91 -6.09 -2.96 -5.24
C CYS A 91 -5.54 -4.26 -4.64
N ALA A 92 -4.33 -4.68 -5.01
CA ALA A 92 -3.76 -5.97 -4.61
C ALA A 92 -3.70 -6.18 -3.09
N HIS A 93 -3.59 -5.10 -2.31
CA HIS A 93 -3.54 -5.17 -0.84
C HIS A 93 -4.90 -5.48 -0.19
N LEU A 94 -6.01 -5.34 -0.93
CA LEU A 94 -7.37 -5.67 -0.47
C LEU A 94 -7.79 -7.08 -0.85
N ARG A 95 -6.96 -7.80 -1.62
CA ARG A 95 -7.28 -9.14 -2.09
C ARG A 95 -7.48 -10.06 -0.88
N PRO A 96 -8.56 -10.85 -0.84
CA PRO A 96 -8.74 -11.82 0.21
C PRO A 96 -7.54 -12.77 0.20
N THR A 97 -6.83 -12.86 1.31
CA THR A 97 -5.82 -13.90 1.48
C THR A 97 -6.58 -15.19 1.67
N GLY A 98 -6.50 -16.10 0.70
CA GLY A 98 -6.94 -17.47 0.91
C GLY A 98 -6.23 -18.01 2.15
N LYS A 99 -6.99 -18.32 3.20
CA LYS A 99 -6.54 -19.30 4.20
C LYS A 99 -6.83 -20.65 3.57
N ASP A 100 -5.80 -21.28 3.04
CA ASP A 100 -5.76 -22.73 2.87
C ASP A 100 -5.21 -23.32 4.17
#